data_AF-A0A0B2QY88-F1
#
_entry.id   AF-A0A0B2QY88-F1
#
_cell.length_a   1.000
_cell.length_b   1.000
_cell.length_c   1.000
_cell.angle_alpha   90.00
_cell.angle_beta   90.00
_cell.angle_gamma   90.00
#
_symmetry.space_group_name_H-M   'P 1'
#
loop_
_entity.id
_entity.type
_entity.pdbx_description
1 polymer ?
#
loop_
_entity_poly.entity_id
_entity_poly.type
_entity_poly.pdbx_seq_one_letter_code
_entity_poly.pdbx_strand_id
1 'polypeptide(L)'
;MNTLLHFKQGVIDPSSLLSSWFPELDWCQWIGVKCDNTTSRVTKLNLACHTNHSKVVALLEKDDKSKCLSGEFSLTLLAGT
;
A
#
# COMPACT_ATOMS: atom_id res chain seq x y z
N MET A 1 11.58 -9.66 -11.47
CA MET A 1 11.44 -8.74 -10.32
C MET A 1 9.95 -8.70 -9.95
N ASN A 2 9.58 -8.74 -8.66
CA ASN A 2 8.19 -8.89 -8.20
C ASN A 2 7.39 -7.59 -8.37
N THR A 3 6.20 -7.68 -8.96
CA THR A 3 5.22 -6.60 -9.12
C THR A 3 5.02 -5.74 -7.86
N LEU A 4 4.92 -6.36 -6.68
CA LEU A 4 4.67 -5.63 -5.44
C LEU A 4 5.89 -4.84 -4.94
N LEU A 5 7.10 -5.28 -5.30
CA LEU A 5 8.31 -4.53 -4.98
C LEU A 5 8.44 -3.31 -5.89
N HIS A 6 8.03 -3.41 -7.17
CA HIS A 6 7.90 -2.23 -8.03
C HIS A 6 6.86 -1.25 -7.50
N PHE A 7 5.72 -1.75 -7.01
CA PHE A 7 4.73 -0.91 -6.34
C PHE A 7 5.35 -0.17 -5.15
N LYS A 8 6.05 -0.89 -4.25
CA LYS A 8 6.73 -0.28 -3.09
C LYS A 8 7.75 0.78 -3.48
N GLN A 9 8.51 0.59 -4.56
CA GLN A 9 9.50 1.55 -5.04
C GLN A 9 8.86 2.79 -5.70
N GLY A 10 7.69 2.64 -6.31
CA GLY A 10 7.01 3.72 -7.04
C GLY A 10 6.17 4.66 -6.16
N VAL A 11 5.88 4.27 -4.92
CA VAL A 11 5.05 5.06 -4.00
C VAL A 11 5.87 5.75 -2.93
N ILE A 12 5.38 6.91 -2.50
CA ILE A 12 5.84 7.63 -1.32
C ILE A 12 5.04 7.11 -0.14
N ASP A 13 5.73 6.66 0.91
CA ASP A 13 5.14 6.04 2.10
C ASP A 13 5.50 6.81 3.40
N PRO A 14 4.83 7.94 3.68
CA PRO A 14 5.15 8.79 4.83
C PRO A 14 4.94 8.12 6.20
N SER A 15 4.09 7.08 6.24
CA SER A 15 3.70 6.38 7.46
C SER A 15 4.33 5.00 7.58
N SER A 16 5.22 4.63 6.66
CA SER A 16 5.89 3.31 6.65
C SER A 16 4.90 2.13 6.63
N LEU A 17 3.76 2.27 5.95
CA LEU A 17 2.73 1.24 5.79
C LEU A 17 3.27 -0.02 5.09
N LEU A 18 4.27 0.14 4.23
CA LEU A 18 4.92 -0.94 3.47
C LEU A 18 6.21 -1.44 4.15
N SER A 19 6.45 -1.08 5.41
CA SER A 19 7.66 -1.46 6.16
C SER A 19 7.87 -2.98 6.21
N SER A 20 6.80 -3.77 6.36
CA SER A 20 6.84 -5.24 6.39
C SER A 20 7.11 -5.91 5.04
N TRP A 21 7.11 -5.16 3.94
CA TRP A 21 7.26 -5.70 2.59
C TRP A 21 8.73 -5.96 2.28
N PHE A 22 9.28 -7.01 2.89
CA PHE A 22 10.66 -7.46 2.72
C PHE A 22 10.73 -8.50 1.60
N PRO A 23 11.61 -8.33 0.59
CA PRO A 23 11.80 -9.29 -0.50
C PRO A 23 12.11 -10.72 -0.04
N GLU A 24 12.70 -10.86 1.15
CA GLU A 24 13.12 -12.12 1.76
C GLU A 24 11.96 -12.88 2.42
N LEU A 25 10.82 -12.23 2.63
CA LEU A 25 9.61 -12.83 3.21
C LEU A 25 8.60 -13.18 2.11
N ASP A 26 7.81 -14.23 2.35
CA ASP A 26 6.66 -14.53 1.50
C ASP A 26 5.71 -13.33 1.49
N TRP A 27 5.29 -12.88 0.31
CA TRP A 27 4.41 -11.70 0.18
C TRP A 27 3.09 -11.86 0.94
N CYS A 28 2.63 -13.09 1.16
CA CYS A 28 1.42 -13.36 1.95
C CYS A 28 1.60 -13.05 3.44
N GLN A 29 2.84 -12.89 3.91
CA GLN A 29 3.17 -12.49 5.28
C GLN A 29 3.26 -10.97 5.43
N TRP A 30 3.29 -10.22 4.31
CA TRP A 30 3.36 -8.77 4.35
C TRP A 30 2.05 -8.18 4.89
N ILE A 31 2.18 -7.18 5.76
CA ILE A 31 1.03 -6.46 6.32
C ILE A 31 0.24 -5.82 5.18
N GLY A 32 -1.08 -6.00 5.24
CA GLY A 32 -2.00 -5.50 4.24
C GLY A 32 -2.11 -6.36 2.98
N VAL A 33 -1.33 -7.43 2.83
CA VAL A 33 -1.46 -8.35 1.70
C VAL A 33 -2.39 -9.51 2.07
N LYS A 34 -3.36 -9.80 1.20
CA LYS A 34 -4.18 -11.01 1.27
C LYS A 34 -3.87 -11.90 0.07
N CYS A 35 -3.61 -13.16 0.34
CA CYS A 35 -3.45 -14.19 -0.69
C CYS A 35 -4.68 -15.08 -0.80
N ASP A 36 -4.83 -15.70 -1.96
CA ASP A 36 -5.65 -16.90 -2.12
C ASP A 36 -4.96 -18.09 -1.45
N ASN A 37 -5.70 -18.86 -0.65
CA ASN A 37 -5.15 -19.95 0.16
C ASN A 37 -4.71 -21.16 -0.68
N THR A 38 -5.17 -21.28 -1.93
CA THR A 38 -4.89 -22.44 -2.78
C THR A 38 -3.72 -22.15 -3.71
N THR A 39 -3.73 -20.98 -4.34
CA THR A 39 -2.74 -20.58 -5.36
C THR A 39 -1.60 -19.74 -4.80
N SER A 40 -1.69 -19.29 -3.54
CA SER A 40 -0.75 -18.37 -2.89
C SER A 40 -0.56 -17.04 -3.64
N ARG A 41 -1.49 -16.71 -4.56
CA ARG A 41 -1.48 -15.46 -5.32
C ARG A 41 -2.10 -14.35 -4.52
N VAL A 42 -1.54 -13.15 -4.62
CA VAL A 42 -2.12 -11.96 -3.99
C VAL A 42 -3.45 -11.61 -4.65
N THR A 43 -4.49 -11.49 -3.82
CA THR A 43 -5.87 -11.17 -4.24
C THR A 43 -6.33 -9.80 -3.77
N LYS A 44 -5.71 -9.25 -2.72
CA LYS A 44 -6.07 -7.92 -2.21
C LYS A 44 -4.88 -7.25 -1.51
N LEU A 45 -4.80 -5.93 -1.66
CA LEU A 45 -3.99 -5.03 -0.84
C LEU A 45 -4.92 -4.16 0.02
N ASN A 46 -4.64 -4.09 1.31
CA ASN A 46 -5.35 -3.27 2.29
C ASN A 46 -4.38 -2.30 2.94
N LEU A 47 -4.28 -1.09 2.37
CA LEU A 47 -3.33 -0.06 2.74
C LEU A 47 -4.09 1.16 3.26
N ALA A 48 -4.48 1.10 4.53
CA ALA A 48 -5.33 2.13 5.13
C ALA A 48 -4.55 3.45 5.31
N CYS A 49 -5.17 4.57 4.92
CA CYS A 49 -4.68 5.87 5.31
C CYS A 49 -5.33 6.30 6.64
N HIS A 50 -4.50 6.60 7.63
CA HIS A 50 -4.94 7.20 8.88
C HIS A 50 -4.83 8.72 8.77
N THR A 51 -5.97 9.41 8.75
CA THR A 51 -6.03 10.88 8.83
C THR A 51 -6.30 11.27 10.28
N ASN A 52 -5.60 12.28 10.79
CA ASN A 52 -5.89 12.83 12.11
C ASN A 52 -7.10 13.75 12.00
N HIS A 53 -8.26 13.25 12.37
CA HIS A 53 -9.49 14.04 12.36
C HIS A 53 -9.80 14.53 13.77
N SER A 54 -9.52 15.81 14.05
CA SER A 54 -10.12 16.47 15.22
C SER A 54 -11.62 16.54 14.99
N LYS A 55 -12.45 16.09 15.95
CA LYS A 55 -13.93 16.12 15.82
C LYS A 55 -14.50 17.51 15.49
N VAL A 56 -13.76 18.58 15.83
CA VAL A 56 -14.09 19.99 15.55
C VAL A 56 -13.91 20.33 14.06
N VAL A 57 -13.05 19.60 13.35
CA VAL A 57 -12.64 19.84 11.96
C VAL A 57 -13.64 19.30 10.93
N ALA A 58 -14.57 18.42 11.34
CA ALA A 58 -15.56 17.78 10.47
C ALA A 58 -16.49 18.74 9.70
N LEU A 59 -16.56 20.00 10.12
CA LEU A 59 -17.43 20.99 9.50
C LEU A 59 -16.71 21.87 8.47
N LEU A 60 -15.37 21.94 8.43
CA LEU A 60 -14.67 22.99 7.68
C LEU A 60 -13.34 22.64 7.00
N GLU A 61 -12.69 21.48 7.20
CA GLU A 61 -11.41 21.21 6.52
C GLU A 61 -11.42 19.98 5.63
N LYS A 62 -10.64 20.07 4.56
CA LYS A 62 -10.26 18.95 3.69
C LYS A 62 -9.38 18.01 4.52
N ASP A 63 -9.59 16.70 4.39
CA ASP A 63 -8.80 15.69 5.10
C ASP A 63 -7.28 15.95 4.97
N ASP A 64 -6.54 15.98 6.10
CA ASP A 64 -5.08 15.94 6.07
C ASP A 64 -4.62 14.54 5.65
N LYS A 65 -4.28 14.41 4.37
CA LYS A 65 -3.80 13.19 3.73
C LYS A 65 -2.27 13.10 3.69
N SER A 66 -1.55 13.96 4.41
CA SER A 66 -0.07 13.97 4.43
C SER A 66 0.55 12.66 4.89
N LYS A 67 -0.22 11.82 5.59
CA LYS A 67 0.18 10.50 6.09
C LYS A 67 -0.24 9.33 5.19
N CYS A 68 -0.98 9.59 4.11
CA CYS A 68 -1.39 8.57 3.16
C CYS A 68 -0.23 8.18 2.23
N LEU A 69 -0.29 6.95 1.71
CA LEU A 69 0.49 6.58 0.53
C LEU A 69 0.12 7.50 -0.63
N SER A 70 1.14 7.92 -1.38
CA SER A 70 0.98 8.76 -2.56
C SER A 70 2.01 8.37 -3.62
N GLY A 71 2.01 9.05 -4.77
CA GLY A 71 2.91 8.76 -5.88
C GLY A 71 2.21 8.11 -7.06
N GLU A 72 2.98 7.90 -8.11
CA GLU A 72 2.52 7.38 -9.39
C GLU A 72 3.12 6.00 -9.60
N PHE A 73 2.26 5.01 -9.83
CA PHE A 73 2.69 3.66 -10.16
C PHE A 73 2.30 3.35 -11.61
N SER A 74 3.28 3.02 -12.44
CA SER A 74 3.00 2.65 -13.82
C SER A 74 2.43 1.24 -13.90
N LEU A 75 1.15 1.14 -14.27
CA LEU A 75 0.48 -0.15 -14.53
C LEU A 75 1.17 -0.96 -15.64
N THR A 76 1.99 -0.33 -16.48
CA THR A 76 2.80 -1.03 -17.49
C THR A 76 3.85 -1.96 -16.88
N LEU A 77 4.23 -1.75 -15.62
CA LEU A 77 5.12 -2.65 -14.86
C LEU A 77 4.39 -3.92 -14.38
N LEU A 78 3.05 -3.96 -14.47
CA LEU A 78 2.22 -5.13 -14.13
C LEU A 78 1.89 -5.99 -15.35
N ALA A 79 2.00 -5.41 -16.55
CA ALA A 79 1.77 -6.13 -17.79
C ALA A 79 2.98 -7.03 -18.04
N GLY A 80 2.89 -8.27 -17.57
CA GLY A 80 3.91 -9.28 -17.83
C GLY A 80 4.11 -9.46 -19.34
N THR A 81 5.34 -9.25 -19.80
CA THR A 81 5.91 -9.98 -20.94
C THR A 81 6.49 -11.29 -20.46
#